data_AF-A0A3G4VH67-F1
#
_entry.id   AF-A0A3G4VH67-F1
#
_cell.length_a   1.000
_cell.length_b   1.000
_cell.length_c   1.000
_cell.angle_alpha   90.00
_cell.angle_beta   90.00
_cell.angle_gamma   90.00
#
_symmetry.space_group_name_H-M   'P 1'
#
loop_
_entity.id
_entity.type
_entity.pdbx_description
1 polymer ?
#
loop_
_entity_poly.entity_id
_entity_poly.type
_entity_poly.pdbx_seq_one_letter_code
_entity_poly.pdbx_strand_id
1 'polypeptide(L)' 'MQYAAIALCPDGGIIRHEDTQEVANVLIGDFETMTDAVNQACSVLDCCVMHPVEKGIISKGRGKGGYMLVTTQELEAA' A
#
# COMPACT_ATOMS: atom_id res chain seq x y z
N MET A 1 9.48 -2.37 11.82
CA MET A 1 8.39 -1.39 11.66
C MET A 1 7.20 -2.08 10.99
N GLN A 2 5.99 -1.90 11.53
CA GLN A 2 4.80 -2.53 10.95
C GLN A 2 4.28 -1.72 9.76
N TYR A 3 4.09 -2.39 8.63
CA TYR A 3 3.68 -1.80 7.36
C TYR A 3 2.30 -2.27 6.92
N ALA A 4 1.53 -1.33 6.38
CA ALA A 4 0.23 -1.53 5.77
C ALA A 4 0.21 -0.92 4.36
N ALA A 5 -0.45 -1.58 3.43
CA ALA A 5 -0.63 -1.13 2.06
C ALA A 5 -2.03 -0.54 1.88
N ILE A 6 -2.12 0.78 1.70
CA ILE A 6 -3.37 1.48 1.42
C ILE A 6 -3.72 1.35 -0.06
N ALA A 7 -4.92 0.90 -0.38
CA ALA A 7 -5.41 0.80 -1.75
C ALA A 7 -5.73 2.18 -2.34
N LEU A 8 -5.20 2.42 -3.53
CA LEU A 8 -5.39 3.64 -4.32
C LEU A 8 -6.20 3.35 -5.57
N CYS A 9 -7.16 4.21 -5.86
CA CYS A 9 -7.87 4.28 -7.13
C CYS A 9 -6.92 4.61 -8.28
N PRO A 10 -7.29 4.27 -9.54
CA PRO A 10 -6.58 4.72 -10.74
C PRO A 10 -6.36 6.24 -10.80
N ASP A 11 -7.28 7.01 -10.21
CA ASP A 11 -7.22 8.48 -10.14
C ASP A 11 -6.39 9.02 -8.96
N GLY A 12 -5.72 8.14 -8.20
CA GLY A 12 -4.89 8.51 -7.04
C GLY A 12 -5.68 8.76 -5.74
N GLY A 13 -7.00 8.61 -5.77
CA GLY A 13 -7.84 8.68 -4.56
C GLY A 13 -7.65 7.45 -3.66
N ILE A 14 -7.83 7.61 -2.36
CA ILE A 14 -7.82 6.49 -1.40
C ILE A 14 -9.13 5.73 -1.52
N ILE A 15 -9.06 4.41 -1.70
CA ILE A 15 -10.25 3.55 -1.67
C ILE A 15 -10.67 3.37 -0.21
N ARG A 16 -11.95 3.66 0.08
CA ARG A 16 -12.57 3.38 1.37
C ARG A 16 -13.67 2.35 1.17
N HIS A 17 -13.86 1.47 2.15
CA HIS A 17 -14.98 0.55 2.13
C HIS A 17 -16.30 1.33 2.25
N GLU A 18 -17.28 1.06 1.39
CA GLU A 18 -18.55 1.82 1.37
C GLU A 18 -19.34 1.67 2.68
N ASP A 19 -19.26 0.50 3.31
CA ASP A 19 -20.03 0.19 4.53
C ASP A 19 -19.34 0.67 5.82
N THR A 20 -18.03 0.51 5.94
CA THR A 20 -17.27 0.85 7.17
C THR A 20 -16.63 2.24 7.11
N GLN A 21 -16.58 2.85 5.92
CA GLN A 21 -15.80 4.07 5.63
C GLN A 21 -14.30 3.97 5.95
N GLU A 22 -13.81 2.79 6.31
CA GLU A 22 -12.41 2.56 6.62
C GLU A 22 -11.58 2.57 5.34
N VAL A 23 -10.36 3.09 5.46
CA VAL A 23 -9.38 3.04 4.39
C VAL A 23 -9.10 1.58 4.08
N ALA A 24 -9.29 1.18 2.82
CA ALA A 24 -8.99 -0.17 2.38
C ALA A 24 -7.48 -0.37 2.46
N ASN A 25 -7.01 -0.94 3.56
CA ASN A 25 -5.62 -1.25 3.79
C ASN A 25 -5.44 -2.76 3.91
N VAL A 26 -4.24 -3.22 3.57
CA VAL A 26 -3.82 -4.61 3.77
C VAL A 26 -2.58 -4.61 4.63
N LEU A 27 -2.64 -5.30 5.77
CA LEU A 27 -1.48 -5.46 6.62
C LEU A 27 -0.45 -6.35 5.90
N ILE A 28 0.76 -5.84 5.69
CA ILE A 28 1.83 -6.60 5.02
C ILE A 28 2.66 -7.34 6.07
N GLY A 29 2.97 -6.69 7.20
CA GLY A 29 3.74 -7.28 8.28
C GLY A 29 4.77 -6.33 8.87
N ASP A 30 5.70 -6.87 9.66
CA ASP A 30 6.78 -6.14 10.30
C ASP A 30 8.09 -6.32 9.51
N PHE A 31 8.67 -5.21 9.04
CA PHE A 31 9.90 -5.19 8.26
C PHE A 31 10.87 -4.13 8.77
N GLU A 32 12.16 -4.36 8.56
CA GLU A 32 13.20 -3.36 8.89
C GLU A 32 13.32 -2.27 7.83
N THR A 33 13.03 -2.60 6.56
CA THR A 33 13.16 -1.65 5.44
C THR A 33 11.88 -1.55 4.62
N MET A 34 11.63 -0.37 4.05
CA MET A 34 10.52 -0.15 3.10
C MET A 34 10.64 -1.08 1.89
N THR A 35 11.85 -1.32 1.40
CA THR A 35 12.10 -2.20 0.25
C THR A 35 11.66 -3.64 0.52
N ASP A 36 11.94 -4.18 1.70
CA ASP A 36 11.50 -5.53 2.07
C ASP A 36 9.98 -5.62 2.18
N ALA A 37 9.36 -4.59 2.79
CA ALA A 37 7.90 -4.49 2.85
C ALA A 37 7.28 -4.41 1.45
N VAL A 38 7.88 -3.64 0.53
CA VAL A 38 7.45 -3.53 -0.86
C VAL A 38 7.55 -4.87 -1.58
N ASN A 39 8.68 -5.58 -1.44
CA ASN A 39 8.88 -6.88 -2.05
C ASN A 39 7.85 -7.91 -1.56
N GLN A 40 7.58 -7.93 -0.24
CA GLN A 40 6.57 -8.81 0.31
C GLN A 40 5.16 -8.42 -0.16
N ALA A 41 4.83 -7.13 -0.16
CA ALA A 41 3.54 -6.63 -0.64
C ALA A 41 3.32 -7.00 -2.11
N CYS A 42 4.34 -6.87 -2.96
CA CYS A 42 4.30 -7.33 -4.35
C CYS A 42 4.00 -8.82 -4.48
N SER A 43 4.62 -9.65 -3.64
CA SER A 43 4.37 -11.10 -3.66
C SER A 43 2.96 -11.47 -3.19
N VAL A 44 2.37 -10.72 -2.26
CA VAL A 44 1.04 -11.00 -1.69
C VAL A 44 -0.08 -10.42 -2.57
N LEU A 45 0.13 -9.23 -3.13
CA LEU A 45 -0.90 -8.46 -3.84
C LEU A 45 -0.81 -8.56 -5.36
N ASP A 46 0.12 -9.38 -5.88
CA ASP A 46 0.38 -9.59 -7.31
C ASP A 46 0.50 -8.27 -8.08
N CYS A 47 1.44 -7.44 -7.63
CA CYS A 47 1.61 -6.07 -8.11
C CYS A 47 3.07 -5.74 -8.45
N CYS A 48 3.28 -4.62 -9.15
CA CYS A 48 4.58 -4.19 -9.64
C CYS A 48 5.10 -3.00 -8.84
N VAL A 49 6.32 -3.11 -8.31
CA VAL A 49 7.02 -2.03 -7.62
C VAL A 49 7.17 -0.83 -8.54
N MET A 50 6.70 0.35 -8.11
CA MET A 50 6.94 1.60 -8.83
C MET A 50 8.21 2.26 -8.30
N HIS A 51 9.04 2.73 -9.21
CA HIS A 51 10.24 3.50 -8.85
C HIS A 51 9.88 4.99 -8.68
N PRO A 52 10.42 5.66 -7.66
CA PRO A 52 11.34 5.15 -6.63
C PRO A 52 10.63 4.34 -5.54
N VAL A 53 11.23 3.20 -5.14
CA VAL A 53 10.74 2.29 -4.08
C VAL A 53 10.59 3.00 -2.73
N GLU A 54 11.41 4.02 -2.50
CA GLU A 54 11.43 4.87 -1.32
C GLU A 54 10.10 5.58 -1.06
N LYS A 55 9.29 5.77 -2.11
CA LYS A 55 7.95 6.35 -1.98
C LYS A 55 6.90 5.33 -1.51
N GLY A 56 7.24 4.04 -1.43
CA GLY A 56 6.32 2.97 -1.03
C GLY A 56 5.17 2.74 -2.01
N ILE A 57 5.22 3.30 -3.22
CA ILE A 57 4.13 3.18 -4.19
C ILE A 57 4.31 1.89 -4.99
N ILE A 58 3.23 1.12 -5.07
CA ILE A 58 3.16 -0.11 -5.85
C ILE A 58 1.96 -0.03 -6.77
N SER A 59 2.08 -0.51 -8.01
CA SER A 59 0.96 -0.49 -8.97
C SER A 59 0.39 -1.88 -9.19
N LYS A 60 -0.94 -1.99 -9.18
CA LYS A 60 -1.67 -3.24 -9.51
C LYS A 60 -1.76 -3.49 -11.03
N GLY A 61 -1.05 -2.69 -11.83
CA GLY A 61 -1.09 -2.72 -13.28
C GLY A 61 -1.97 -1.63 -13.90
N ARG A 62 -1.92 -1.52 -15.23
CA ARG A 62 -2.49 -0.40 -15.99
C ARG A 62 -4.00 -0.29 -15.75
N GLY A 63 -4.44 0.86 -15.24
CA GLY A 63 -5.86 1.17 -15.02
C GLY A 63 -6.51 0.48 -13.81
N LYS A 64 -5.75 -0.25 -12.99
CA LYS A 64 -6.27 -0.95 -11.79
C LYS A 64 -5.94 -0.24 -10.48
N GLY A 65 -5.34 0.95 -10.55
CA GLY A 65 -4.86 1.68 -9.39
C GLY A 65 -3.55 1.15 -8.84
N GLY A 66 -3.37 1.28 -7.54
CA GLY A 66 -2.14 0.90 -6.86
C GLY A 66 -2.33 0.73 -5.36
N TYR A 67 -1.21 0.62 -4.67
CA TYR A 67 -1.14 0.64 -3.23
C TYR A 67 -0.03 1.59 -2.81
N MET A 68 -0.21 2.25 -1.67
CA MET A 68 0.83 3.00 -1.00
C MET A 68 1.15 2.32 0.32
N LEU A 69 2.41 1.91 0.47
CA LEU A 69 2.92 1.43 1.73
C LEU A 69 3.13 2.59 2.68
N VAL A 70 2.54 2.45 3.85
CA VAL A 70 2.72 3.32 4.99
C VAL A 70 2.98 2.45 6.20
N THR A 71 3.61 3.03 7.21
CA THR A 71 3.65 2.37 8.52
C THR A 71 2.29 2.46 9.20
N THR A 72 2.00 1.54 10.12
CA THR A 72 0.75 1.61 10.91
C THR A 72 0.72 2.87 11.77
N GLN A 73 1.87 3.38 12.22
CA GLN A 73 1.97 4.67 12.92
C GLN A 73 1.56 5.84 12.03
N GLU A 74 1.98 5.88 10.76
CA GLU A 74 1.55 6.92 9.82
C GLU A 74 0.07 6.83 9.48
N LEU A 75 -0.45 5.60 9.39
CA LEU A 75 -1.87 5.35 9.15
C LEU A 75 -2.75 5.80 10.33
N GLU A 76 -2.33 5.56 11.57
CA GLU A 76 -3.03 6.01 12.78
C GLU A 76 -2.94 7.53 12.97
N ALA A 77 -1.92 8.18 12.41
CA ALA A 77 -1.73 9.62 12.48
C ALA A 77 -2.51 10.42 11.41
N ALA A 78 -3.14 9.75 10.44
CA ALA A 78 -3.84 10.33 9.29
C ALA A 78 -5.36 10.43 9.49
#